data_AF-A0A6A8DBZ1-F1
#
_entry.id   AF-A0A6A8DBZ1-F1
#
_cell.length_a   1.000
_cell.length_b   1.000
_cell.length_c   1.000
_cell.angle_alpha   90.00
_cell.angle_beta   90.00
_cell.angle_gamma   90.00
#
_symmetry.space_group_name_H-M   'P 1'
#
loop_
_entity.id
_entity.type
_entity.pdbx_description
1 polymer ?
#
loop_
_entity_poly.entity_id
_entity_poly.type
_entity_poly.pdbx_seq_one_letter_code
_entity_poly.pdbx_strand_id
1 'polypeptide(L)' 'MNNLNLLKSILDLGVLALFSFMFVGYALFIYPVEILNQLVDPEVKQKRVKYAPQID' A
#
# COMPACT_ATOMS: atom_id res chain seq x y z
N MET A 1 36.14 -9.02 -7.82
CA MET A 1 34.67 -8.80 -7.83
C MET A 1 34.21 -8.86 -9.27
N ASN A 2 33.31 -9.78 -9.62
CA ASN A 2 32.83 -9.91 -10.99
C ASN A 2 31.91 -8.74 -11.35
N ASN A 3 32.19 -8.07 -12.47
CA ASN A 3 31.41 -6.92 -12.98
C ASN A 3 29.91 -7.24 -13.13
N LEU A 4 29.57 -8.51 -13.39
CA LEU A 4 28.20 -9.01 -13.47
C LEU A 4 27.44 -8.89 -12.14
N ASN A 5 28.12 -9.09 -11.00
CA ASN A 5 27.51 -9.02 -9.68
C ASN A 5 27.18 -7.57 -9.29
N LEU A 6 28.03 -6.61 -9.71
CA LEU A 6 27.78 -5.19 -9.51
C LEU A 6 26.57 -4.72 -10.33
N LEU A 7 26.49 -5.12 -11.60
CA LEU A 7 25.35 -4.78 -12.47
C LEU A 7 24.04 -5.31 -11.89
N LYS A 8 24.02 -6.57 -11.43
CA LYS A 8 22.85 -7.16 -10.77
C LYS A 8 22.44 -6.36 -9.53
N SER A 9 23.41 -6.00 -8.68
CA SER A 9 23.13 -5.27 -7.45
C SER A 9 22.57 -3.87 -7.70
N ILE A 10 23.03 -3.17 -8.74
CA ILE A 10 22.49 -1.87 -9.14
C ILE A 10 21.04 -2.01 -9.63
N LEU A 11 20.77 -3.06 -10.40
CA LEU A 11 19.44 -3.34 -10.94
C LEU A 11 18.45 -3.68 -9.81
N ASP A 12 18.86 -4.54 -8.87
CA ASP A 12 18.08 -4.88 -7.68
C ASP A 12 17.76 -3.62 -6.84
N LEU A 13 18.73 -2.71 -6.68
CA LEU A 13 18.55 -1.46 -5.93
C LEU A 13 17.64 -0.47 -6.66
N GLY A 14 17.72 -0.41 -7.99
CA GLY A 14 16.83 0.40 -8.83
C GLY A 14 15.38 -0.07 -8.77
N VAL A 15 15.16 -1.40 -8.82
CA VAL A 15 13.83 -1.99 -8.65
C VAL A 15 13.28 -1.68 -7.26
N LEU A 16 14.07 -1.87 -6.21
CA LEU A 16 13.66 -1.56 -4.84
C LEU A 16 13.28 -0.08 -4.67
N ALA A 17 14.09 0.83 -5.22
CA ALA A 17 13.81 2.26 -5.18
C ALA A 17 12.49 2.60 -5.88
N LEU A 18 12.27 2.05 -7.08
CA LEU A 18 11.03 2.28 -7.84
C LEU A 18 9.79 1.87 -7.04
N PHE A 19 9.79 0.65 -6.48
CA PHE A 19 8.66 0.17 -5.66
C PHE A 19 8.47 1.00 -4.39
N SER A 20 9.56 1.46 -3.77
CA SER A 20 9.49 2.32 -2.58
C SER A 20 8.83 3.67 -2.90
N PHE A 21 9.20 4.30 -4.01
CA PHE A 21 8.58 5.56 -4.45
C PHE A 21 7.09 5.39 -4.78
N MET A 22 6.74 4.31 -5.50
CA MET A 22 5.34 4.01 -5.80
C MET A 22 4.52 3.78 -4.53
N PHE A 23 5.08 3.05 -3.56
CA PHE A 23 4.43 2.81 -2.27
C PHE A 23 4.17 4.10 -1.50
N VAL A 24 5.20 4.96 -1.37
CA VAL A 24 5.05 6.26 -0.67
C VAL A 24 4.03 7.15 -1.38
N GLY A 25 4.05 7.19 -2.72
CA GLY A 25 3.07 7.95 -3.50
C GLY A 25 1.64 7.45 -3.26
N TYR A 26 1.42 6.14 -3.30
CA TYR A 26 0.11 5.56 -2.99
C TYR A 26 -0.33 5.87 -1.56
N ALA A 27 0.57 5.68 -0.58
CA ALA A 27 0.27 5.88 0.84
C ALA A 27 -0.09 7.33 1.18
N LEU A 28 0.52 8.31 0.51
CA LEU A 28 0.27 9.73 0.79
C LEU A 28 -0.92 10.30 0.02
N PHE A 29 -1.13 9.88 -1.23
CA PHE A 29 -2.12 10.54 -2.10
C PHE A 29 -3.39 9.72 -2.33
N ILE A 30 -3.28 8.38 -2.39
CA ILE A 30 -4.41 7.52 -2.76
C ILE A 30 -5.06 6.93 -1.51
N TYR A 31 -4.26 6.37 -0.60
CA TYR A 31 -4.75 5.71 0.60
C TYR A 31 -5.66 6.60 1.48
N PRO A 32 -5.35 7.88 1.75
CA PRO A 32 -6.23 8.72 2.57
C PRO A 32 -7.60 8.92 1.92
N VAL A 33 -7.65 9.06 0.59
CA VAL A 33 -8.88 9.24 -0.17
C VAL A 33 -9.71 7.95 -0.18
N GLU A 34 -9.07 6.79 -0.34
CA GLU A 34 -9.74 5.50 -0.24
C GLU A 34 -10.34 5.28 1.16
N ILE A 35 -9.61 5.60 2.22
CA ILE A 35 -10.11 5.48 3.60
C ILE A 35 -11.28 6.45 3.84
N LEU A 36 -11.18 7.70 3.37
CA LEU A 36 -12.29 8.65 3.44
C LEU A 36 -13.54 8.13 2.75
N ASN A 37 -13.40 7.58 1.53
CA ASN A 37 -14.53 6.99 0.82
C ASN A 37 -15.11 5.78 1.55
N GLN A 38 -14.27 4.91 2.13
CA GLN A 38 -14.75 3.78 2.95
C GLN A 38 -15.51 4.22 4.21
N LEU A 39 -15.16 5.36 4.80
CA LEU A 39 -15.83 5.89 5.99
C LEU A 39 -17.16 6.58 5.66
N VAL A 40 -17.24 7.20 4.49
CA VAL A 40 -18.43 7.94 4.04
C VAL A 40 -19.47 7.02 3.40
N ASP A 41 -19.05 5.90 2.80
CA ASP A 41 -19.96 4.97 2.14
C ASP A 41 -20.89 4.26 3.15
N PRO A 42 -22.22 4.50 3.09
CA PRO A 42 -23.18 3.89 3.99
C PRO A 42 -23.25 2.36 3.86
N GLU A 43 -22.95 1.78 2.68
CA GLU A 43 -22.92 0.32 2.52
C GLU A 43 -21.74 -0.33 3.24
N VAL A 44 -20.57 0.32 3.20
CA VAL A 44 -19.36 -0.15 3.88
C VAL A 44 -19.54 -0.07 5.39
N LYS A 45 -20.18 1.00 5.89
CA LYS A 45 -20.52 1.15 7.31
C LYS A 45 -21.46 0.04 7.79
N GLN A 46 -22.50 -0.31 7.02
CA GLN A 46 -23.41 -1.40 7.36
C GLN A 46 -22.71 -2.77 7.35
N LYS A 47 -21.82 -3.02 6.37
CA LYS A 47 -21.05 -4.26 6.28
C LYS A 47 -20.02 -4.39 7.43
N ARG A 48 -19.33 -3.30 7.80
CA ARG A 48 -18.41 -3.28 8.96
C ARG A 48 -19.13 -3.60 10.27
N VAL A 49 -20.35 -3.07 10.48
CA VAL A 49 -21.16 -3.36 11.68
C VAL A 49 -21.60 -4.82 11.72
N LYS A 50 -21.91 -5.44 10.56
CA LYS A 50 -22.31 -6.85 10.48
C LYS A 50 -21.20 -7.84 10.86
N TYR A 51 -19.95 -7.51 10.57
CA TYR A 51 -18.79 -8.38 10.83
C TYR A 51 -17.89 -7.90 11.97
N ALA A 52 -18.27 -6.83 12.68
CA ALA A 52 -17.58 -6.44 13.90
C ALA A 52 -17.79 -7.55 14.94
N PRO A 53 -16.73 -7.97 15.67
CA PRO A 53 -16.91 -8.90 16.78
C PRO A 53 -17.89 -8.26 17.76
N GLN A 54 -19.06 -8.89 17.93
CA GLN A 54 -19.99 -8.51 18.98
C GLN A 54 -19.30 -8.89 20.28
N ILE A 55 -19.01 -7.90 21.11
CA ILE A 55 -18.46 -8.11 22.44
C ILE A 55 -19.65 -8.62 23.28
N ASP A 56 -19.86 -9.93 23.23
CA ASP A 56 -20.65 -10.67 24.23
C ASP A 56 -19.70 -11.22 25.30
#